data_AF-A0A328RJ88-F1
#
_entry.id   AF-A0A328RJ88-F1
#
_cell.length_a   1.000
_cell.length_b   1.000
_cell.length_c   1.000
_cell.angle_alpha   90.00
_cell.angle_beta   90.00
_cell.angle_gamma   90.00
#
_symmetry.space_group_name_H-M   'P 1'
#
loop_
_entity.id
_entity.type
_entity.pdbx_description
1 polymer ?
#
loop_
_entity_poly.entity_id
_entity_poly.type
_entity_poly.pdbx_seq_one_letter_code
_entity_poly.pdbx_strand_id
1 'polypeptide(L)'
;MDVVDPVPSLFSFTIQDKQLCSLMGLSVANATITVPGFKPQEGALLITHWGMSGPAIIKASAWSARYLHECGYRSSFDVDWLPGFSHEDVFNRFSEMKNAGSNQQCQTQSLFSDIPLRLWRYFLTKCDADGCTWSTLSQKKLRVLVDLLKKDRYSLTAKGVFKEEFVTSGGVNCDTMSMKTMESKAIPGLFVVGECLNIDGVTGGFNFQNAWSTGYIAGMNVGK
;
A
#
# COMPACT_ATOMS: atom_id res chain seq x y z
N MET A 1 2.84 -34.28 -1.12
CA MET A 1 3.58 -33.04 -0.88
C MET A 1 2.53 -31.99 -0.57
N ASP A 2 2.67 -31.32 0.58
CA ASP A 2 1.68 -30.34 1.04
C ASP A 2 1.92 -29.00 0.33
N VAL A 3 0.86 -28.38 -0.17
CA VAL A 3 0.93 -27.14 -0.97
C VAL A 3 -0.11 -26.16 -0.42
N VAL A 4 0.36 -24.99 -0.03
CA VAL A 4 -0.47 -23.86 0.35
C VAL A 4 -0.97 -23.17 -0.91
N ASP A 5 -2.28 -22.93 -1.00
CA ASP A 5 -2.90 -22.32 -2.17
C ASP A 5 -2.19 -21.02 -2.60
N PRO A 6 -1.72 -20.93 -3.87
CA PRO A 6 -1.04 -19.76 -4.36
C PRO A 6 -2.03 -18.60 -4.57
N VAL A 7 -1.75 -17.47 -3.94
CA VAL A 7 -2.50 -16.23 -4.12
C VAL A 7 -1.57 -15.10 -4.56
N PRO A 8 -2.05 -14.17 -5.41
CA PRO A 8 -1.30 -12.97 -5.76
C PRO A 8 -0.81 -12.19 -4.54
N SER A 9 0.44 -11.74 -4.59
CA SER A 9 1.08 -10.83 -3.61
C SER A 9 1.76 -9.68 -4.36
N LEU A 10 2.13 -8.62 -3.63
CA LEU A 10 2.80 -7.44 -4.19
C LEU A 10 2.06 -6.85 -5.39
N PHE A 11 0.82 -6.38 -5.21
CA PHE A 11 0.00 -5.82 -6.29
C PHE A 11 -0.51 -4.42 -5.95
N SER A 12 -0.91 -3.68 -6.99
CA SER A 12 -1.58 -2.38 -6.87
C SER A 12 -3.05 -2.52 -6.51
N PHE A 13 -3.63 -1.50 -5.89
CA PHE A 13 -5.03 -1.47 -5.47
C PHE A 13 -5.89 -0.72 -6.49
N THR A 14 -6.93 -1.37 -7.01
CA THR A 14 -7.94 -0.73 -7.88
C THR A 14 -9.08 -0.17 -7.04
N ILE A 15 -9.40 1.11 -7.23
CA ILE A 15 -10.44 1.83 -6.47
C ILE A 15 -11.49 2.45 -7.41
N GLN A 16 -12.64 2.82 -6.86
CA GLN A 16 -13.72 3.47 -7.64
C GLN A 16 -13.61 4.99 -7.73
N ASP A 17 -12.73 5.63 -6.97
CA ASP A 17 -12.60 7.08 -6.91
C ASP A 17 -11.98 7.65 -8.20
N LYS A 18 -12.84 7.96 -9.17
CA LYS A 18 -12.44 8.52 -10.46
C LYS A 18 -11.77 9.89 -10.34
N GLN A 19 -12.14 10.68 -9.32
CA GLN A 19 -11.54 12.00 -9.12
C GLN A 19 -10.10 11.85 -8.67
N LEU A 20 -9.81 10.97 -7.71
CA LEU A 20 -8.44 10.65 -7.33
C LEU A 20 -7.67 10.04 -8.51
N CYS A 21 -8.24 9.05 -9.22
CA CYS A 21 -7.56 8.41 -10.35
C CYS A 21 -7.23 9.39 -11.50
N SER A 22 -7.99 10.49 -11.65
CA SER A 22 -7.68 11.56 -12.62
C SER A 22 -6.36 12.28 -12.30
N LEU A 23 -5.84 12.12 -11.08
CA LEU A 23 -4.55 12.64 -10.64
C LEU A 23 -3.38 11.67 -10.89
N MET A 24 -3.56 10.71 -11.80
CA MET A 24 -2.54 9.74 -12.17
C MET A 24 -1.16 10.38 -12.39
N GLY A 25 -0.11 9.68 -11.94
CA GLY A 25 1.27 10.15 -12.00
C GLY A 25 1.69 11.05 -10.84
N LEU A 26 0.76 11.49 -9.97
CA LEU A 26 1.14 12.09 -8.70
C LEU A 26 1.64 11.04 -7.72
N SER A 27 2.66 11.40 -6.97
CA SER A 27 3.20 10.59 -5.88
C SER A 27 3.29 11.39 -4.59
N VAL A 28 3.05 10.71 -3.47
CA VAL A 28 3.35 11.20 -2.11
C VAL A 28 4.48 10.36 -1.57
N ALA A 29 5.56 11.00 -1.12
CA ALA A 29 6.80 10.32 -0.74
C ALA A 29 6.62 9.41 0.48
N ASN A 30 5.78 9.84 1.44
CA ASN A 30 5.50 9.12 2.66
C ASN A 30 3.99 9.12 2.91
N ALA A 31 3.37 7.96 2.75
CA ALA A 31 2.00 7.68 3.14
C ALA A 31 1.95 6.37 3.92
N THR A 32 0.94 6.22 4.76
CA THR A 32 0.72 5.00 5.55
C THR A 32 -0.61 4.36 5.17
N ILE A 33 -0.55 3.08 4.82
CA ILE A 33 -1.70 2.28 4.36
C ILE A 33 -2.09 1.31 5.44
N THR A 34 -3.36 1.32 5.82
CA THR A 34 -3.90 0.39 6.82
C THR A 34 -5.01 -0.44 6.22
N VAL A 35 -4.78 -1.75 6.12
CA VAL A 35 -5.80 -2.76 5.80
C VAL A 35 -6.38 -3.30 7.11
N PRO A 36 -7.70 -3.51 7.23
CA PRO A 36 -8.34 -4.00 8.46
C PRO A 36 -7.70 -5.29 8.98
N GLY A 37 -7.27 -5.28 10.24
CA GLY A 37 -6.64 -6.44 10.89
C GLY A 37 -5.13 -6.57 10.65
N PHE A 38 -4.52 -5.68 9.86
CA PHE A 38 -3.09 -5.71 9.54
C PHE A 38 -2.35 -4.50 10.10
N LYS A 39 -1.05 -4.66 10.33
CA LYS A 39 -0.18 -3.55 10.73
C LYS A 39 -0.07 -2.51 9.60
N PRO A 40 -0.07 -1.20 9.92
CA PRO A 40 0.11 -0.16 8.91
C PRO A 40 1.43 -0.31 8.15
N GLN A 41 1.41 0.00 6.85
CA GLN A 41 2.57 -0.07 5.96
C GLN A 41 2.89 1.31 5.39
N GLU A 42 4.12 1.76 5.58
CA GLU A 42 4.55 3.11 5.17
C GLU A 42 5.33 3.11 3.87
N GLY A 43 5.37 4.22 3.16
CA GLY A 43 6.29 4.46 2.04
C GLY A 43 5.69 5.34 0.97
N ALA A 44 6.34 5.40 -0.18
CA ALA A 44 5.81 6.16 -1.30
C ALA A 44 4.50 5.55 -1.81
N LEU A 45 3.53 6.41 -2.09
CA LEU A 45 2.27 6.09 -2.75
C LEU A 45 2.25 6.77 -4.12
N LEU A 46 1.89 6.00 -5.14
CA LEU A 46 1.69 6.47 -6.51
C LEU A 46 0.21 6.37 -6.86
N ILE A 47 -0.38 7.47 -7.35
CA ILE A 47 -1.72 7.46 -7.91
C ILE A 47 -1.64 7.01 -9.38
N THR A 48 -2.44 6.02 -9.75
CA THR A 48 -2.54 5.47 -11.10
C THR A 48 -3.89 5.79 -11.72
N HIS A 49 -4.10 5.46 -12.99
CA HIS A 49 -5.39 5.69 -13.65
C HIS A 49 -6.52 4.74 -13.21
N TRP A 50 -6.20 3.70 -12.43
CA TRP A 50 -7.17 2.75 -11.88
C TRP A 50 -7.18 2.70 -10.35
N GLY A 51 -6.19 3.30 -9.68
CA GLY A 51 -6.17 3.43 -8.24
C GLY A 51 -4.81 3.81 -7.69
N MET A 52 -4.23 2.96 -6.85
CA MET A 52 -3.02 3.28 -6.11
C MET A 52 -1.97 2.18 -6.24
N SER A 53 -0.71 2.58 -6.30
CA SER A 53 0.47 1.71 -6.35
C SER A 53 1.58 2.33 -5.48
N GLY A 54 2.81 1.87 -5.67
CA GLY A 54 3.98 2.32 -4.93
C GLY A 54 4.29 1.45 -3.70
N PRO A 55 5.48 1.63 -3.11
CA PRO A 55 5.97 0.80 -2.00
C PRO A 55 4.99 0.61 -0.84
N ALA A 56 4.22 1.63 -0.46
CA ALA A 56 3.28 1.52 0.65
C ALA A 56 2.12 0.55 0.34
N ILE A 57 1.51 0.70 -0.84
CA ILE A 57 0.43 -0.18 -1.33
C ILE A 57 0.94 -1.60 -1.57
N ILE A 58 2.09 -1.72 -2.22
CA ILE A 58 2.70 -3.02 -2.54
C ILE A 58 3.00 -3.80 -1.26
N LYS A 59 3.58 -3.16 -0.24
CA LYS A 59 3.79 -3.79 1.07
C LYS A 59 2.48 -4.17 1.75
N ALA A 60 1.49 -3.28 1.74
CA ALA A 60 0.17 -3.57 2.31
C ALA A 60 -0.48 -4.79 1.64
N SER A 61 -0.38 -4.90 0.31
CA SER A 61 -0.91 -6.03 -0.45
C SER A 61 -0.23 -7.35 -0.09
N ALA A 62 1.10 -7.36 0.16
CA ALA A 62 1.81 -8.57 0.52
C ALA A 62 1.44 -9.06 1.92
N TRP A 63 1.47 -8.17 2.91
CA TRP A 63 1.11 -8.53 4.28
C TRP A 63 -0.35 -8.98 4.43
N SER A 64 -1.23 -8.54 3.54
CA SER A 64 -2.66 -8.88 3.57
C SER A 64 -3.12 -9.77 2.41
N ALA A 65 -2.19 -10.38 1.66
CA ALA A 65 -2.48 -11.07 0.39
C ALA A 65 -3.60 -12.11 0.52
N ARG A 66 -3.47 -13.04 1.48
CA ARG A 66 -4.48 -14.10 1.71
C ARG A 66 -5.82 -13.53 2.16
N TYR A 67 -5.84 -12.56 3.06
CA TYR A 67 -7.08 -11.90 3.49
C TYR A 67 -7.78 -11.19 2.33
N LEU A 68 -7.03 -10.44 1.52
CA LEU A 68 -7.57 -9.76 0.35
C LEU A 68 -8.10 -10.77 -0.68
N HIS A 69 -7.43 -11.92 -0.83
CA HIS A 69 -7.92 -13.02 -1.66
C HIS A 69 -9.23 -13.62 -1.13
N GLU A 70 -9.30 -13.94 0.17
CA GLU A 70 -10.51 -14.49 0.82
C GLU A 70 -11.72 -13.56 0.69
N CYS A 71 -11.49 -12.25 0.71
CA CYS A 71 -12.52 -11.23 0.49
C CYS A 71 -12.75 -10.89 -1.00
N GLY A 72 -12.22 -11.68 -1.94
CA GLY A 72 -12.39 -11.47 -3.38
C GLY A 72 -11.90 -10.12 -3.88
N TYR A 73 -10.85 -9.58 -3.25
CA TYR A 73 -10.28 -8.26 -3.47
C TYR A 73 -11.29 -7.12 -3.29
N ARG A 74 -12.28 -7.33 -2.42
CA ARG A 74 -13.28 -6.33 -2.01
C ARG A 74 -13.12 -6.07 -0.52
N SER A 75 -12.36 -5.04 -0.20
CA SER A 75 -12.13 -4.61 1.18
C SER A 75 -11.99 -3.10 1.24
N SER A 76 -11.99 -2.55 2.45
CA SER A 76 -11.68 -1.14 2.65
C SER A 76 -10.26 -0.98 3.18
N PHE A 77 -9.63 0.15 2.90
CA PHE A 77 -8.35 0.51 3.50
C PHE A 77 -8.30 2.00 3.79
N ASP A 78 -7.49 2.39 4.76
CA ASP A 78 -7.24 3.79 5.12
C ASP A 78 -5.89 4.24 4.57
N VAL A 79 -5.84 5.47 4.07
CA VAL A 79 -4.62 6.19 3.72
C VAL A 79 -4.41 7.35 4.70
N ASP A 80 -3.29 7.32 5.41
CA ASP A 80 -2.76 8.49 6.09
C ASP A 80 -1.74 9.15 5.17
N TRP A 81 -2.11 10.32 4.65
CA TRP A 81 -1.30 11.09 3.71
C TRP A 81 -0.20 11.91 4.41
N LEU A 82 -0.25 12.01 5.73
CA LEU A 82 0.66 12.84 6.55
C LEU A 82 1.12 12.06 7.80
N PRO A 83 1.75 10.88 7.67
CA PRO A 83 2.07 10.03 8.81
C PRO A 83 3.00 10.69 9.85
N GLY A 84 3.81 11.67 9.44
CA GLY A 84 4.68 12.44 10.33
C GLY A 84 3.97 13.49 11.21
N PHE A 85 2.66 13.66 11.08
CA PHE A 85 1.87 14.62 11.85
C PHE A 85 0.74 13.92 12.60
N SER A 86 0.48 14.31 13.85
CA SER A 86 -0.73 13.88 14.55
C SER A 86 -1.97 14.60 13.99
N HIS A 87 -3.17 14.11 14.31
CA HIS A 87 -4.41 14.82 13.95
C HIS A 87 -4.45 16.24 14.55
N GLU A 88 -3.91 16.40 15.76
CA GLU A 88 -3.83 17.68 16.45
C GLU A 88 -2.86 18.65 15.76
N ASP A 89 -1.70 18.17 15.31
CA ASP A 89 -0.73 19.00 14.56
C ASP A 89 -1.35 19.56 13.28
N VAL A 90 -2.06 18.70 12.51
CA VAL A 90 -2.72 19.11 11.27
C VAL A 90 -3.84 20.12 11.58
N PHE A 91 -4.65 19.86 12.60
CA PHE A 91 -5.74 20.75 13.01
C PHE A 91 -5.22 22.12 13.48
N ASN A 92 -4.16 22.13 14.28
CA ASN A 92 -3.56 23.35 14.80
C ASN A 92 -2.98 24.20 13.67
N ARG A 93 -2.26 23.59 12.72
CA ARG A 93 -1.74 24.29 11.54
C ARG A 93 -2.84 24.92 10.68
N PHE A 94 -3.98 24.25 10.49
CA PHE A 94 -5.14 24.86 9.82
C PHE A 94 -5.77 25.99 10.63
N SER A 95 -5.87 25.82 11.95
CA SER A 95 -6.45 26.80 12.84
C SER A 95 -5.61 28.08 12.90
N GLU A 96 -4.28 27.97 12.91
CA GLU A 96 -3.35 29.09 12.81
C GLU A 96 -3.56 29.88 11.51
N MET A 97 -3.62 29.19 10.37
CA MET A 97 -3.84 29.83 9.07
C MET A 97 -5.21 30.53 8.99
N LYS A 98 -6.24 29.93 9.58
CA LYS A 98 -7.57 30.54 9.71
C LYS A 98 -7.57 31.78 10.60
N ASN A 99 -6.94 31.69 11.77
CA ASN A 99 -6.91 32.76 12.78
C ASN A 99 -6.04 33.95 12.37
N ALA A 100 -5.06 33.73 11.50
CA ALA A 100 -4.31 34.81 10.85
C ALA A 100 -5.20 35.72 9.98
N GLY A 101 -6.49 35.38 9.78
CA GLY A 101 -7.45 36.23 9.08
C GLY A 101 -7.22 36.30 7.57
N SER A 102 -6.48 35.33 7.01
CA SER A 102 -6.10 35.36 5.61
C SER A 102 -7.30 35.17 4.68
N ASN A 103 -7.54 36.16 3.82
CA ASN A 103 -8.46 36.04 2.68
C ASN A 103 -7.82 35.30 1.49
N GLN A 104 -6.65 34.70 1.68
CA GLN A 104 -6.07 33.80 0.70
C GLN A 104 -6.97 32.58 0.50
N GLN A 105 -7.19 32.23 -0.76
CA GLN A 105 -7.93 31.01 -1.10
C GLN A 105 -7.15 29.77 -0.64
N CYS A 106 -7.85 28.80 -0.05
CA CYS A 106 -7.23 27.56 0.43
C CYS A 106 -6.52 26.78 -0.69
N GLN A 107 -6.99 26.91 -1.93
CA GLN A 107 -6.50 26.17 -3.10
C GLN A 107 -5.17 26.65 -3.70
N THR A 108 -4.60 27.77 -3.20
CA THR A 108 -3.40 28.37 -3.81
C THR A 108 -2.13 27.62 -3.42
N GLN A 109 -2.07 27.08 -2.21
CA GLN A 109 -0.93 26.32 -1.72
C GLN A 109 -1.37 25.25 -0.70
N SER A 110 -0.68 24.12 -0.70
CA SER A 110 -0.75 23.16 0.41
C SER A 110 0.01 23.72 1.61
N LEU A 111 -0.48 23.48 2.83
CA LEU A 111 0.28 23.75 4.05
C LEU A 111 1.30 22.64 4.39
N PHE A 112 1.37 21.61 3.55
CA PHE A 112 2.26 20.46 3.71
C PHE A 112 3.02 20.24 2.40
N SER A 113 4.34 20.32 2.46
CA SER A 113 5.23 20.15 1.30
C SER A 113 5.06 18.81 0.60
N ASP A 114 4.71 17.78 1.37
CA ASP A 114 4.61 16.41 0.90
C ASP A 114 3.34 16.14 0.08
N ILE A 115 2.37 17.08 0.11
CA ILE A 115 1.11 16.99 -0.64
C ILE A 115 1.20 17.87 -1.89
N PRO A 116 1.26 17.28 -3.10
CA PRO A 116 1.26 18.05 -4.33
C PRO A 116 -0.01 18.90 -4.47
N LEU A 117 0.13 20.09 -5.07
CA LEU A 117 -0.97 21.06 -5.18
C LEU A 117 -2.24 20.50 -5.84
N ARG A 118 -2.10 19.61 -6.82
CA ARG A 118 -3.25 18.95 -7.47
C ARG A 118 -4.00 18.01 -6.52
N LEU A 119 -3.27 17.27 -5.69
CA LEU A 119 -3.86 16.39 -4.67
C LEU A 119 -4.48 17.21 -3.53
N TRP A 120 -3.83 18.30 -3.12
CA TRP A 120 -4.37 19.25 -2.15
C TRP A 120 -5.74 19.80 -2.59
N ARG A 121 -5.85 20.22 -3.85
CA ARG A 121 -7.12 20.69 -4.42
C ARG A 121 -8.20 19.61 -4.41
N TYR A 122 -7.84 18.37 -4.71
CA TYR A 122 -8.78 17.24 -4.60
C TYR A 122 -9.33 17.08 -3.18
N PHE A 123 -8.52 17.22 -2.13
CA PHE A 123 -9.03 17.15 -0.75
C PHE A 123 -9.98 18.31 -0.41
N LEU A 124 -9.69 19.51 -0.92
CA LEU A 124 -10.60 20.66 -0.77
C LEU A 124 -11.93 20.40 -1.48
N THR A 125 -11.90 19.85 -2.69
CA THR A 125 -13.11 19.45 -3.42
C THR A 125 -13.89 18.38 -2.65
N LYS A 126 -13.20 17.36 -2.12
CA LYS A 126 -13.80 16.26 -1.36
C LYS A 126 -14.47 16.70 -0.05
N CYS A 127 -14.11 17.86 0.50
CA CYS A 127 -14.76 18.45 1.68
C CYS A 127 -15.65 19.68 1.37
N ASP A 128 -16.03 19.85 0.09
CA ASP A 128 -16.85 20.94 -0.43
C ASP A 128 -16.26 22.34 -0.11
N ALA A 129 -14.94 22.45 -0.07
CA ALA A 129 -14.20 23.66 0.27
C ALA A 129 -13.59 24.38 -0.96
N ASP A 130 -14.06 24.04 -2.17
CA ASP A 130 -13.64 24.72 -3.40
C ASP A 130 -13.92 26.23 -3.31
N GLY A 131 -12.93 27.03 -3.70
CA GLY A 131 -13.03 28.49 -3.68
C GLY A 131 -13.12 29.13 -2.28
N CYS A 132 -13.13 28.35 -1.19
CA CYS A 132 -13.08 28.91 0.16
C CYS A 132 -11.73 29.60 0.41
N THR A 133 -11.78 30.64 1.24
CA THR A 133 -10.61 31.23 1.88
C THR A 133 -10.40 30.61 3.26
N TRP A 134 -9.20 30.74 3.81
CA TRP A 134 -8.95 30.28 5.18
C TRP A 134 -9.88 30.94 6.20
N SER A 135 -10.15 32.24 6.05
CA SER A 135 -11.10 32.99 6.87
C SER A 135 -12.53 32.42 6.81
N THR A 136 -13.00 32.00 5.64
CA THR A 136 -14.39 31.53 5.42
C THR A 136 -14.59 30.03 5.66
N LEU A 137 -13.52 29.24 5.74
CA LEU A 137 -13.59 27.79 5.94
C LEU A 137 -14.18 27.44 7.33
N SER A 138 -15.35 26.80 7.39
CA SER A 138 -15.98 26.45 8.68
C SER A 138 -15.13 25.45 9.50
N GLN A 139 -15.23 25.49 10.83
CA GLN A 139 -14.56 24.51 11.70
C GLN A 139 -14.95 23.06 11.39
N LYS A 140 -16.19 22.82 10.94
CA LYS A 140 -16.64 21.50 10.50
C LYS A 140 -15.84 21.02 9.29
N LYS A 141 -15.72 21.86 8.25
CA LYS A 141 -14.93 21.53 7.04
C LYS A 141 -13.45 21.35 7.36
N LEU A 142 -12.91 22.14 8.28
CA LEU A 142 -11.53 21.99 8.75
C LEU A 142 -11.29 20.60 9.38
N ARG A 143 -12.20 20.13 10.26
CA ARG A 143 -12.12 18.77 10.81
C ARG A 143 -12.21 17.68 9.75
N VAL A 144 -13.15 17.82 8.80
CA VAL A 144 -13.25 16.89 7.66
C VAL A 144 -11.96 16.85 6.85
N LEU A 145 -11.32 18.00 6.60
CA LEU A 145 -10.05 18.07 5.89
C LEU A 145 -8.91 17.38 6.65
N VAL A 146 -8.88 17.51 7.99
CA VAL A 146 -7.94 16.77 8.84
C VAL A 146 -8.17 15.26 8.68
N ASP A 147 -9.42 14.80 8.79
CA ASP A 147 -9.77 13.39 8.67
C ASP A 147 -9.40 12.84 7.28
N LEU A 148 -9.63 13.60 6.22
CA LEU A 148 -9.24 13.24 4.85
C LEU A 148 -7.72 13.15 4.68
N LEU A 149 -6.92 13.91 5.43
CA LEU A 149 -5.46 13.83 5.33
C LEU A 149 -4.87 12.73 6.20
N LYS A 150 -5.55 12.37 7.29
CA LYS A 150 -5.05 11.44 8.30
C LYS A 150 -5.63 10.03 8.21
N LYS A 151 -6.83 9.88 7.67
CA LYS A 151 -7.57 8.61 7.60
C LYS A 151 -8.56 8.61 6.44
N ASP A 152 -8.01 8.75 5.24
CA ASP A 152 -8.79 8.73 4.01
C ASP A 152 -9.20 7.29 3.65
N ARG A 153 -10.49 6.99 3.78
CA ARG A 153 -11.02 5.64 3.54
C ARG A 153 -11.29 5.43 2.05
N TYR A 154 -10.76 4.34 1.50
CA TYR A 154 -11.02 3.90 0.13
C TYR A 154 -11.56 2.47 0.10
N SER A 155 -12.30 2.15 -0.97
CA SER A 155 -12.77 0.80 -1.27
C SER A 155 -11.90 0.17 -2.35
N LEU A 156 -11.18 -0.88 -1.98
CA LEU A 156 -10.56 -1.80 -2.92
C LEU A 156 -11.67 -2.57 -3.65
N THR A 157 -11.60 -2.59 -4.97
CA THR A 157 -12.60 -3.27 -5.82
C THR A 157 -12.03 -4.38 -6.67
N ALA A 158 -10.73 -4.35 -6.90
CA ALA A 158 -9.95 -5.41 -7.52
C ALA A 158 -8.47 -5.20 -7.17
N LYS A 159 -7.66 -6.25 -7.35
CA LYS A 159 -6.22 -6.08 -7.55
C LYS A 159 -5.94 -5.37 -8.89
N GLY A 160 -4.73 -4.84 -9.06
CA GLY A 160 -4.29 -4.21 -10.31
C GLY A 160 -4.51 -5.09 -11.55
N VAL A 161 -4.86 -4.45 -12.67
CA VAL A 161 -5.27 -5.12 -13.92
C VAL A 161 -4.07 -5.58 -14.75
N PHE A 162 -2.89 -4.97 -14.54
CA PHE A 162 -1.67 -5.37 -15.24
C PHE A 162 -0.98 -6.51 -14.49
N LYS A 163 -0.45 -7.48 -15.26
CA LYS A 163 0.31 -8.68 -14.84
C LYS A 163 1.64 -8.36 -14.13
N GLU A 164 1.68 -7.32 -13.33
CA GLU A 164 2.77 -7.01 -12.40
C GLU A 164 2.41 -7.59 -11.02
N GLU A 165 1.94 -8.84 -11.00
CA GLU A 165 2.07 -9.64 -9.78
C GLU A 165 3.55 -9.92 -9.65
N PHE A 166 4.21 -9.30 -8.68
CA PHE A 166 5.65 -9.46 -8.57
C PHE A 166 6.00 -10.82 -7.95
N VAL A 167 5.12 -11.39 -7.12
CA VAL A 167 5.35 -12.63 -6.35
C VAL A 167 4.02 -13.32 -5.99
N THR A 168 4.07 -14.64 -5.84
CA THR A 168 3.00 -15.49 -5.31
C THR A 168 3.18 -15.73 -3.81
N SER A 169 2.14 -15.53 -2.99
CA SER A 169 2.12 -16.01 -1.59
C SER A 169 1.44 -17.37 -1.52
N GLY A 170 2.11 -18.37 -0.97
CA GLY A 170 1.74 -19.78 -1.09
C GLY A 170 2.82 -20.58 -1.81
N GLY A 171 2.57 -21.87 -2.03
CA GLY A 171 3.53 -22.80 -2.62
C GLY A 171 3.77 -24.03 -1.74
N VAL A 172 4.83 -24.76 -2.04
CA VAL A 172 5.19 -25.98 -1.29
C VAL A 172 5.47 -25.63 0.17
N ASN A 173 4.78 -26.31 1.08
CA ASN A 173 4.98 -26.10 2.51
C ASN A 173 6.42 -26.46 2.91
N CYS A 174 7.14 -25.47 3.45
CA CYS A 174 8.52 -25.61 3.89
C CYS A 174 8.71 -26.69 4.96
N ASP A 175 7.67 -26.99 5.75
CA ASP A 175 7.72 -28.06 6.75
C ASP A 175 7.86 -29.45 6.11
N THR A 176 7.50 -29.61 4.84
CA THR A 176 7.71 -30.85 4.08
C THR A 176 9.09 -30.95 3.43
N MET A 177 9.92 -29.91 3.57
CA MET A 177 11.24 -29.81 2.97
C MET A 177 12.35 -29.82 4.02
N SER A 178 13.51 -30.37 3.67
CA SER A 178 14.74 -30.21 4.45
C SER A 178 15.35 -28.84 4.16
N MET A 179 15.30 -27.91 5.10
CA MET A 179 15.89 -26.57 4.88
C MET A 179 17.42 -26.56 4.77
N LYS A 180 18.08 -27.71 5.01
CA LYS A 180 19.54 -27.88 4.83
C LYS A 180 19.92 -28.36 3.44
N THR A 181 19.02 -29.04 2.74
CA THR A 181 19.29 -29.66 1.43
C THR A 181 18.35 -29.21 0.33
N MET A 182 17.22 -28.58 0.69
CA MET A 182 16.06 -28.31 -0.16
C MET A 182 15.40 -29.57 -0.74
N GLU A 183 15.68 -30.74 -0.17
CA GLU A 183 15.07 -32.02 -0.58
C GLU A 183 13.74 -32.27 0.14
N SER A 184 12.80 -32.91 -0.54
CA SER A 184 11.53 -33.37 0.03
C SER A 184 11.78 -34.43 1.10
N LYS A 185 11.17 -34.24 2.28
CA LYS A 185 11.23 -35.23 3.37
C LYS A 185 10.51 -36.54 3.03
N ALA A 186 9.58 -36.51 2.07
CA ALA A 186 8.74 -37.65 1.70
C ALA A 186 9.16 -38.33 0.39
N ILE A 187 9.85 -37.60 -0.50
CA ILE A 187 10.22 -38.08 -1.84
C ILE A 187 11.72 -37.86 -2.03
N PRO A 188 12.56 -38.88 -1.75
CA PRO A 188 14.00 -38.80 -1.99
C PRO A 188 14.30 -38.43 -3.46
N GLY A 189 15.29 -37.57 -3.67
CA GLY A 189 15.70 -37.06 -4.97
C GLY A 189 14.85 -35.90 -5.53
N LEU A 190 13.76 -35.53 -4.87
CA LEU A 190 12.94 -34.37 -5.26
C LEU A 190 13.38 -33.11 -4.50
N PHE A 191 13.75 -32.06 -5.23
CA PHE A 191 14.15 -30.77 -4.67
C PHE A 191 13.20 -29.66 -5.11
N VAL A 192 12.91 -28.71 -4.22
CA VAL A 192 12.10 -27.52 -4.53
C VAL A 192 12.79 -26.27 -4.00
N VAL A 193 12.86 -25.24 -4.82
CA VAL A 193 13.61 -24.01 -4.56
C VAL A 193 12.85 -22.77 -5.03
N GLY A 194 13.29 -21.61 -4.58
CA GLY A 194 12.78 -20.31 -5.00
C GLY A 194 11.31 -20.11 -4.67
N GLU A 195 10.60 -19.41 -5.56
CA GLU A 195 9.21 -19.02 -5.40
C GLU A 195 8.23 -20.22 -5.43
N CYS A 196 8.68 -21.41 -5.81
CA CYS A 196 7.87 -22.63 -5.68
C CYS A 196 7.65 -23.03 -4.22
N LEU A 197 8.53 -22.60 -3.31
CA LEU A 197 8.36 -22.78 -1.87
C LEU A 197 7.35 -21.75 -1.34
N ASN A 198 6.66 -22.09 -0.26
CA ASN A 198 5.82 -21.16 0.49
C ASN A 198 6.66 -20.12 1.25
N ILE A 199 7.39 -19.29 0.50
CA ILE A 199 8.27 -18.23 0.95
C ILE A 199 8.09 -17.05 0.00
N ASP A 200 7.38 -16.02 0.47
CA ASP A 200 7.28 -14.74 -0.22
C ASP A 200 7.84 -13.61 0.64
N GLY A 201 8.63 -12.74 0.02
CA GLY A 201 9.21 -11.55 0.62
C GLY A 201 8.58 -10.26 0.08
N VAL A 202 8.70 -9.18 0.85
CA VAL A 202 8.39 -7.84 0.34
C VAL A 202 9.36 -7.43 -0.79
N THR A 203 9.07 -6.33 -1.47
CA THR A 203 10.01 -5.75 -2.45
C THR A 203 11.37 -5.39 -1.82
N GLY A 204 12.43 -5.35 -2.63
CA GLY A 204 13.79 -4.99 -2.18
C GLY A 204 14.84 -6.08 -2.35
N GLY A 205 14.60 -7.05 -3.24
CA GLY A 205 15.55 -8.12 -3.55
C GLY A 205 15.42 -9.39 -2.71
N PHE A 206 14.52 -9.43 -1.72
CA PHE A 206 14.33 -10.58 -0.85
C PHE A 206 13.91 -11.86 -1.59
N ASN A 207 13.02 -11.75 -2.58
CA ASN A 207 12.59 -12.89 -3.39
C ASN A 207 13.73 -13.44 -4.26
N PHE A 208 14.56 -12.55 -4.81
CA PHE A 208 15.79 -12.97 -5.51
C PHE A 208 16.75 -13.66 -4.55
N GLN A 209 16.99 -13.09 -3.38
CA GLN A 209 17.84 -13.71 -2.36
C GLN A 209 17.33 -15.11 -1.97
N ASN A 210 16.02 -15.29 -1.83
CA ASN A 210 15.41 -16.61 -1.59
C ASN A 210 15.73 -17.59 -2.73
N ALA A 211 15.51 -17.17 -3.98
CA ALA A 211 15.80 -17.99 -5.16
C ALA A 211 17.29 -18.39 -5.23
N TRP A 212 18.21 -17.45 -5.01
CA TRP A 212 19.65 -17.71 -5.05
C TRP A 212 20.10 -18.64 -3.91
N SER A 213 19.69 -18.35 -2.68
CA SER A 213 20.07 -19.14 -1.51
C SER A 213 19.58 -20.58 -1.61
N THR A 214 18.29 -20.77 -1.91
CA THR A 214 17.69 -22.11 -2.00
C THR A 214 18.21 -22.89 -3.20
N GLY A 215 18.37 -22.22 -4.35
CA GLY A 215 18.98 -22.81 -5.55
C GLY A 215 20.41 -23.30 -5.31
N TYR A 216 21.23 -22.49 -4.63
CA TYR A 216 22.59 -22.89 -4.24
C TYR A 216 22.59 -24.10 -3.31
N ILE A 217 21.74 -24.12 -2.27
CA ILE A 217 21.65 -25.24 -1.33
C ILE A 217 21.25 -26.53 -2.04
N ALA A 218 20.24 -26.49 -2.90
CA ALA A 218 19.82 -27.66 -3.68
C ALA A 218 20.94 -28.16 -4.61
N GLY A 219 21.59 -27.23 -5.34
CA GLY A 219 22.68 -27.56 -6.26
C GLY A 219 23.87 -28.25 -5.58
N MET A 220 24.16 -27.90 -4.32
CA MET A 220 25.23 -28.53 -3.53
C MET A 220 24.88 -29.93 -2.98
N ASN A 221 23.65 -30.39 -3.16
CA ASN A 221 23.17 -31.68 -2.62
C ASN A 221 22.57 -32.61 -3.67
N VAL A 222 22.08 -32.12 -4.82
CA VAL A 222 21.43 -32.94 -5.86
C VAL A 222 22.34 -34.00 -6.51
N GLY A 223 23.66 -33.86 -6.37
CA GLY A 223 24.66 -34.80 -6.91
C GLY A 223 25.44 -35.60 -5.86
N LYS A 224 25.02 -35.57 -4.59
CA LYS A 224 25.59 -36.39 -3.51
C LYS A 224 24.75 -37.63 -3.29
#